data_AF-A0A376MLR0-F1
#
_entry.id   AF-A0A376MLR0-F1
#
_cell.length_a   1.000
_cell.length_b   1.000
_cell.length_c   1.000
_cell.angle_alpha   90.00
_cell.angle_beta   90.00
_cell.angle_gamma   90.00
#
_symmetry.space_group_name_H-M   'P 1'
#
loop_
_entity.id
_entity.type
_entity.pdbx_description
1 polymer ?
#
loop_
_entity_poly.entity_id
_entity_poly.type
_entity_poly.pdbx_seq_one_letter_code
_entity_poly.pdbx_strand_id
1 'polypeptide(L)' 'MTDKMQSLALAPVGNLDSYIRAANAWPMLSADEERALAEKAALPWRSGSS' A
#
# COMPACT_ATOMS: atom_id res chain seq x y z
N MET A 1 4.67 -6.76 5.03
CA MET A 1 4.08 -5.59 4.33
C MET A 1 3.80 -4.42 5.28
N THR A 2 3.32 -4.67 6.50
CA THR A 2 3.05 -3.63 7.52
C THR A 2 4.28 -2.81 7.94
N ASP A 3 5.47 -3.41 8.03
CA ASP A 3 6.74 -2.70 8.32
C ASP A 3 7.05 -1.55 7.33
N LYS A 4 6.81 -1.79 6.03
CA LYS A 4 7.03 -0.77 4.99
C LYS A 4 5.99 0.34 5.03
N MET A 5 4.78 0.07 5.53
CA MET A 5 3.75 1.09 5.77
C MET A 5 4.14 2.04 6.90
N GLN A 6 4.70 1.53 7.99
CA GLN A 6 5.21 2.37 9.07
C GLN A 6 6.34 3.28 8.59
N SER A 7 7.24 2.76 7.74
CA SER A 7 8.33 3.57 7.15
C SER A 7 7.82 4.73 6.29
N LEU A 8 6.75 4.54 5.50
CA LEU A 8 6.14 5.61 4.71
C LEU A 8 5.41 6.64 5.58
N ALA A 9 4.76 6.20 6.67
CA ALA A 9 4.09 7.08 7.62
C ALA A 9 5.07 7.93 8.48
N LEU A 10 6.33 7.47 8.61
CA LEU A 10 7.41 8.14 9.35
C LEU A 10 8.30 9.03 8.47
N ALA A 11 8.10 9.04 7.15
CA ALA A 11 8.84 9.96 6.28
C ALA A 11 8.53 11.41 6.68
N PRO A 12 9.53 12.29 6.86
CA PRO A 12 9.29 13.67 7.28
C PRO A 12 8.32 14.37 6.32
N VAL A 13 7.17 14.77 6.86
CA VAL A 13 6.13 15.51 6.13
C VAL A 13 6.74 16.85 5.69
N GLY A 14 6.91 17.04 4.38
CA GLY A 14 7.51 18.26 3.80
C GLY A 14 8.77 18.05 2.96
N ASN A 15 9.30 16.82 2.84
CA ASN A 15 10.40 16.52 1.93
C ASN A 15 10.00 15.51 0.85
N LEU A 16 9.80 15.99 -0.38
CA LEU A 16 9.42 15.17 -1.54
C LEU A 16 10.42 14.03 -1.81
N ASP A 17 11.73 14.26 -1.66
CA ASP A 17 12.76 13.24 -1.87
C ASP A 17 12.60 12.08 -0.87
N SER A 18 12.23 12.40 0.38
CA SER A 18 11.97 11.39 1.42
C SER A 18 10.75 10.55 1.09
N TYR A 19 9.67 11.15 0.57
CA TYR A 19 8.50 10.41 0.09
C TYR A 19 8.83 9.50 -1.09
N ILE A 20 9.61 9.98 -2.07
CA ILE A 20 9.99 9.21 -3.26
C ILE A 20 10.79 7.97 -2.84
N ARG A 21 11.79 8.10 -1.95
CA ARG A 21 12.57 6.96 -1.46
C ARG A 21 11.70 5.95 -0.72
N ALA A 22 10.81 6.43 0.14
CA ALA A 22 9.93 5.57 0.91
C ALA A 22 8.94 4.82 -0.01
N ALA A 23 8.39 5.47 -1.02
CA ALA A 23 7.52 4.85 -2.02
C ALA A 23 8.26 3.83 -2.90
N ASN A 24 9.46 4.19 -3.39
CA ASN A 24 10.27 3.31 -4.23
C ASN A 24 10.84 2.09 -3.49
N ALA A 25 10.86 2.11 -2.16
CA ALA A 25 11.23 0.94 -1.35
C ALA A 25 10.16 -0.17 -1.41
N TRP A 26 8.96 0.11 -1.93
CA TRP A 26 7.92 -0.88 -2.12
C TRP A 26 8.19 -1.73 -3.36
N PRO A 27 8.07 -3.06 -3.26
CA PRO A 27 8.19 -3.92 -4.43
C PRO A 27 6.98 -3.67 -5.35
N MET A 28 7.24 -3.57 -6.65
CA MET A 28 6.16 -3.61 -7.64
C MET A 28 5.48 -4.98 -7.59
N LEU A 29 4.15 -4.96 -7.63
CA LEU A 29 3.36 -6.18 -7.69
C LEU A 29 3.25 -6.65 -9.13
N SER A 30 3.16 -7.95 -9.32
CA SER A 30 2.70 -8.54 -10.57
C SER A 30 1.19 -8.34 -10.75
N ALA A 31 0.69 -8.48 -11.98
CA ALA A 31 -0.74 -8.34 -12.27
C ALA A 31 -1.62 -9.30 -11.44
N ASP A 32 -1.13 -10.51 -11.16
CA ASP A 32 -1.85 -11.49 -10.33
C ASP A 32 -1.91 -11.08 -8.86
N GLU A 33 -0.81 -10.52 -8.33
CA GLU A 33 -0.76 -10.01 -6.95
C GLU A 33 -1.63 -8.78 -6.76
N GLU A 34 -1.66 -7.86 -7.75
CA GLU A 34 -2.58 -6.71 -7.74
C GLU A 34 -4.04 -7.15 -7.74
N ARG A 35 -4.38 -8.13 -8.58
CA ARG A 35 -5.73 -8.70 -8.64
C ARG A 35 -6.14 -9.33 -7.32
N ALA A 36 -5.29 -10.18 -6.73
CA ALA A 36 -5.57 -10.82 -5.45
C ALA A 36 -5.75 -9.80 -4.32
N LEU A 37 -4.94 -8.72 -4.33
CA LEU A 37 -5.06 -7.63 -3.36
C LEU A 37 -6.37 -6.87 -3.55
N ALA A 38 -6.77 -6.58 -4.78
CA ALA A 38 -8.03 -5.91 -5.10
C ALA A 38 -9.25 -6.73 -4.69
N GLU A 39 -9.24 -8.04 -4.95
CA GLU A 39 -10.27 -8.98 -4.52
C GLU A 39 -10.39 -8.97 -2.99
N LYS A 40 -9.26 -9.07 -2.28
CA LYS A 40 -9.23 -9.01 -0.81
C LYS A 40 -9.72 -7.68 -0.25
N ALA A 41 -9.39 -6.56 -0.89
CA ALA A 41 -9.86 -5.24 -0.50
C ALA A 41 -11.36 -5.06 -0.77
N ALA A 42 -11.91 -5.68 -1.81
CA ALA A 42 -13.33 -5.64 -2.15
C ALA A 42 -14.21 -6.51 -1.22
N LEU A 43 -13.65 -7.57 -0.63
CA LEU A 43 -14.36 -8.46 0.32
C LEU A 43 -15.03 -7.70 1.50
N PRO A 44 -14.33 -6.82 2.25
CA PRO A 44 -14.94 -6.09 3.37
C PRO A 44 -16.08 -5.14 2.95
N TRP A 45 -16.03 -4.57 1.74
CA TRP A 45 -17.11 -3.73 1.20
C TRP A 45 -18.32 -4.55 0.77
N ARG A 46 -18.10 -5.76 0.24
CA ARG A 46 -19.18 -6.69 -0.12
C ARG A 46 -19.89 -7.28 1.10
N SER A 47 -19.19 -7.46 2.22
CA SER A 47 -19.80 -7.97 3.47
C SER A 47 -20.62 -6.93 4.25
N GLY A 48 -20.46 -5.63 3.97
CA GLY A 48 -21.19 -4.55 4.63
C GLY A 48 -22.48 -4.12 3.93
N SER A 49 -22.96 -4.89 2.95
CA SER A 49 -24.16 -4.58 2.14
C SER A 49 -25.39 -5.43 2.52
N SER A 50 -25.54 -5.83 3.78
CA SER A 50 -26.75 -6.48 4.33
C SER A 50 -27.24 -5.78 5.59
#